data_AF-A0A252E260-F1
#
_entry.id   AF-A0A252E260-F1
#
_cell.length_a   1.000
_cell.length_b   1.000
_cell.length_c   1.000
_cell.angle_alpha   90.00
_cell.angle_beta   90.00
_cell.angle_gamma   90.00
#
_symmetry.space_group_name_H-M   'P 1'
#
loop_
_entity.id
_entity.type
_entity.pdbx_description
1 polymer ?
#
loop_
_entity_poly.entity_id
_entity_poly.type
_entity_poly.pdbx_seq_one_letter_code
_entity_poly.pdbx_strand_id
1 'polypeptide(L)'
;MSNLDRNDEILCNYSGLNLSDAQDLLNTLQQLRQLVIKEGEKIFNQWRSQIQRQVFVNSSRNLAYYLALRRHDLRQVQAALMPWGLSLRRIEAQVLPNLDAAIATLGAICQADPDSLPKRPSVEEFFVGDRLLQEYTEELFGNTRNQRQVRIIVTLPTPAASNYELVRNLIQRGCNCVRINCAHDTVNEWSAMIANVRLAAIETGYRCKVLMDLGGSKPRIGMAIAPQSPQRIYRGDCILLTRNLPTTICSDCFQANCSLPEVLDQLKVGATVWIDDGSIGAQVESLTPDGVMLRITHANLKGSKIPHQKGLNFPDTDLLLRGCLKSPSR
;
A
#
# COMPACT_ATOMS: atom_id res chain seq x y z
N MET A 1 1.96 32.26 -13.99
CA MET A 1 2.79 31.55 -14.98
C MET A 1 3.84 30.80 -14.16
N SER A 2 3.85 29.48 -14.02
CA SER A 2 3.44 28.40 -14.92
C SER A 2 2.29 27.56 -14.35
N ASN A 3 1.41 27.13 -15.25
CA ASN A 3 0.47 26.03 -15.03
C ASN A 3 1.30 24.79 -14.67
N LEU A 4 1.18 24.31 -13.43
CA LEU A 4 1.58 22.96 -13.10
C LEU A 4 0.60 22.03 -13.80
N ASP A 5 1.14 21.35 -14.81
CA ASP A 5 0.45 20.46 -15.74
C ASP A 5 -0.62 19.63 -15.04
N ARG A 6 -1.83 19.66 -15.61
CA ARG A 6 -2.80 18.58 -15.43
C ARG A 6 -2.06 17.31 -15.80
N ASN A 7 -1.89 16.41 -14.83
CA ASN A 7 -1.42 15.06 -15.10
C ASN A 7 -2.45 14.41 -16.05
N ASP A 8 -2.17 14.43 -17.34
CA ASP A 8 -2.69 13.44 -18.27
C ASP A 8 -2.09 12.10 -17.83
N GLU A 9 -2.73 11.44 -16.88
CA GLU A 9 -2.44 10.05 -16.54
C GLU A 9 -2.80 9.20 -17.76
N ILE A 10 -1.80 8.93 -18.60
CA ILE A 10 -1.96 8.06 -19.77
C ILE A 10 -2.05 6.62 -19.25
N LEU A 11 -3.21 6.25 -18.72
CA LEU A 11 -3.55 4.87 -18.46
C LEU A 11 -3.78 4.16 -19.80
N CYS A 12 -3.25 2.94 -19.95
CA CYS A 12 -3.65 2.09 -21.06
C CYS A 12 -5.16 1.89 -21.02
N ASN A 13 -5.87 2.47 -21.98
CA ASN A 13 -7.29 2.20 -22.18
C ASN A 13 -7.44 1.00 -23.12
N TYR A 14 -7.89 -0.12 -22.58
CA TYR A 14 -8.13 -1.34 -23.36
C TYR A 14 -9.53 -1.39 -24.00
N SER A 15 -10.38 -0.38 -23.76
CA SER A 15 -11.74 -0.35 -24.28
C SER A 15 -11.74 -0.28 -25.81
N GLY A 16 -12.33 -1.28 -26.46
CA GLY A 16 -12.43 -1.35 -27.92
C GLY A 16 -11.25 -2.06 -28.63
N LEU A 17 -10.25 -2.56 -27.89
CA LEU A 17 -9.19 -3.40 -28.46
C LEU A 17 -9.64 -4.86 -28.56
N ASN A 18 -9.33 -5.53 -29.67
CA ASN A 18 -9.53 -6.97 -29.80
C ASN A 18 -8.31 -7.73 -29.26
N LEU A 19 -8.18 -7.82 -27.94
CA LEU A 19 -7.04 -8.51 -27.30
C LEU A 19 -6.97 -10.02 -27.58
N SER A 20 -7.98 -10.60 -28.25
CA SER A 20 -7.90 -11.99 -28.72
C SER A 20 -7.03 -12.14 -29.97
N ASP A 21 -6.83 -11.06 -30.73
CA ASP A 21 -5.91 -11.01 -31.86
C ASP A 21 -4.46 -10.84 -31.40
N ALA A 22 -3.56 -11.62 -31.99
CA ALA A 22 -2.15 -11.66 -31.57
C ALA A 22 -1.43 -10.33 -31.86
N GLN A 23 -1.77 -9.67 -32.97
CA GLN A 23 -1.15 -8.42 -33.38
C GLN A 23 -1.63 -7.26 -32.50
N ASP A 24 -2.92 -7.21 -32.19
CA ASP A 24 -3.47 -6.23 -31.24
C ASP A 24 -2.88 -6.41 -29.84
N LEU A 25 -2.71 -7.66 -29.38
CA LEU A 25 -2.09 -7.96 -28.10
C LEU A 25 -0.60 -7.58 -28.07
N LEU A 26 0.14 -7.84 -29.16
CA LEU A 26 1.54 -7.42 -29.31
C LEU A 26 1.68 -5.90 -29.24
N ASN A 27 0.88 -5.17 -30.02
CA ASN A 27 0.87 -3.70 -30.04
C ASN A 27 0.56 -3.14 -28.64
N THR A 28 -0.41 -3.74 -27.96
CA THR A 28 -0.80 -3.37 -26.59
C THR A 28 0.36 -3.55 -25.60
N LEU A 29 1.08 -4.67 -25.67
CA LEU A 29 2.23 -4.91 -24.80
C LEU A 29 3.42 -3.98 -25.11
N GLN A 30 3.67 -3.68 -26.39
CA GLN A 30 4.69 -2.70 -26.77
C GLN A 30 4.36 -1.32 -26.22
N GLN A 31 3.11 -0.87 -26.32
CA GLN A 31 2.66 0.39 -25.74
C GLN A 31 2.80 0.41 -24.21
N LEU A 32 2.33 -0.65 -23.54
CA LEU A 32 2.45 -0.79 -22.09
C LEU A 32 3.93 -0.71 -21.65
N ARG A 33 4.84 -1.40 -22.35
CA ARG A 33 6.26 -1.36 -22.08
C ARG A 33 6.83 0.04 -22.18
N GLN A 34 6.49 0.80 -23.23
CA GLN A 34 6.99 2.17 -23.40
C GLN A 34 6.50 3.09 -22.28
N LEU A 35 5.25 2.96 -21.86
CA LEU A 35 4.70 3.70 -20.72
C LEU A 35 5.42 3.34 -19.41
N VAL A 36 5.62 2.05 -19.15
CA VAL A 36 6.34 1.55 -17.97
C VAL A 36 7.77 2.09 -17.92
N ILE A 37 8.49 2.11 -19.05
CA ILE A 37 9.85 2.69 -19.12
C ILE A 37 9.80 4.18 -18.83
N LYS A 38 8.94 4.93 -19.54
CA LYS A 38 8.84 6.39 -19.40
C LYS A 38 8.51 6.80 -17.97
N GLU A 39 7.49 6.18 -17.37
CA GLU A 39 7.07 6.49 -16.01
C GLU A 39 8.05 5.97 -14.95
N GLY A 40 8.56 4.76 -15.12
CA GLY A 40 9.51 4.18 -14.18
C GLY A 40 10.83 4.94 -14.15
N GLU A 41 11.33 5.43 -15.29
CA GLU A 41 12.49 6.33 -15.32
C GLU A 41 12.21 7.65 -14.61
N LYS A 42 11.02 8.24 -14.82
CA LYS A 42 10.61 9.46 -14.13
C LYS A 42 10.61 9.26 -12.61
N ILE A 43 10.03 8.15 -12.13
CA ILE A 43 10.00 7.78 -10.70
C ILE A 43 11.42 7.54 -10.18
N PHE A 44 12.21 6.72 -10.88
CA PHE A 44 13.56 6.36 -10.46
C PHE A 44 14.48 7.59 -10.36
N ASN A 45 14.40 8.52 -11.30
CA ASN A 45 15.21 9.74 -11.29
C ASN A 45 14.90 10.66 -10.09
N GLN A 46 13.68 10.64 -9.56
CA GLN A 46 13.33 11.37 -8.33
C GLN A 46 14.05 10.81 -7.10
N TRP A 47 14.33 9.50 -7.10
CA TRP A 47 14.90 8.80 -5.94
C TRP A 47 16.40 8.57 -6.07
N ARG A 48 16.94 8.64 -7.29
CA ARG A 48 18.31 8.24 -7.62
C ARG A 48 19.35 8.88 -6.71
N SER A 49 19.21 10.16 -6.39
CA SER A 49 20.14 10.89 -5.51
C SER A 49 20.08 10.44 -4.04
N GLN A 50 19.00 9.79 -3.62
CA GLN A 50 18.77 9.31 -2.26
C GLN A 50 19.26 7.86 -2.06
N ILE A 51 19.56 7.13 -3.13
CA ILE A 51 20.02 5.73 -3.08
C ILE A 51 21.52 5.71 -2.79
N GLN A 52 21.87 5.57 -1.50
CA GLN A 52 23.27 5.54 -1.06
C GLN A 52 23.98 4.20 -1.36
N ARG A 53 23.24 3.08 -1.30
CA ARG A 53 23.79 1.74 -1.53
C ARG A 53 23.76 1.40 -3.02
N GLN A 54 24.94 1.42 -3.66
CA GLN A 54 25.07 1.18 -5.10
C GLN A 54 24.48 -0.16 -5.55
N VAL A 55 24.61 -1.21 -4.72
CA VAL A 55 24.04 -2.54 -5.00
C VAL A 55 22.52 -2.52 -5.21
N PHE A 56 21.81 -1.52 -4.68
CA PHE A 56 20.36 -1.40 -4.80
C PHE A 56 19.88 -0.54 -5.97
N VAL A 57 20.80 0.08 -6.74
CA VAL A 57 20.43 0.97 -7.84
C VAL A 57 19.55 0.24 -8.86
N ASN A 58 19.95 -0.96 -9.28
CA ASN A 58 19.18 -1.76 -10.25
C ASN A 58 17.85 -2.25 -9.67
N SER A 59 17.83 -2.76 -8.44
CA SER A 59 16.60 -3.19 -7.77
C SER A 59 15.62 -2.04 -7.57
N SER A 60 16.13 -0.84 -7.25
CA SER A 60 15.31 0.37 -7.09
C SER A 60 14.73 0.84 -8.42
N ARG A 61 15.50 0.74 -9.51
CA ARG A 61 15.02 1.01 -10.87
C ARG A 61 13.93 0.02 -11.27
N ASN A 62 14.12 -1.27 -10.98
CA ASN A 62 13.08 -2.28 -11.19
C ASN A 62 11.82 -2.01 -10.36
N LEU A 63 11.96 -1.59 -9.10
CA LEU A 63 10.84 -1.19 -8.26
C LEU A 63 10.07 0.01 -8.87
N ALA A 64 10.78 0.99 -9.44
CA ALA A 64 10.15 2.10 -10.13
C ALA A 64 9.35 1.65 -11.36
N TYR A 65 9.89 0.72 -12.17
CA TYR A 65 9.13 0.10 -13.26
C TYR A 65 7.93 -0.70 -12.75
N TYR A 66 8.06 -1.40 -11.63
CA TYR A 66 6.95 -2.16 -11.04
C TYR A 66 5.82 -1.24 -10.59
N LEU A 67 6.14 -0.11 -9.95
CA LEU A 67 5.15 0.87 -9.53
C LEU A 67 4.47 1.55 -10.73
N ALA A 68 5.22 1.86 -11.79
CA ALA A 68 4.66 2.34 -13.05
C ALA A 68 3.68 1.31 -13.64
N LEU A 69 4.11 0.05 -13.74
CA LEU A 69 3.27 -1.05 -14.23
C LEU A 69 1.97 -1.21 -13.43
N ARG A 70 2.04 -1.10 -12.10
CA ARG A 70 0.89 -1.28 -11.18
C ARG A 70 -0.15 -0.17 -11.26
N ARG A 71 0.11 0.93 -11.96
CA ARG A 71 -0.88 1.96 -12.27
C ARG A 71 -1.86 1.51 -13.36
N HIS A 72 -1.49 0.52 -14.16
CA HIS A 72 -2.32 0.00 -15.24
C HIS A 72 -3.13 -1.22 -14.79
N ASP A 73 -4.37 -1.34 -15.26
CA ASP A 73 -5.18 -2.53 -15.06
C ASP A 73 -4.73 -3.66 -15.99
N LEU A 74 -3.91 -4.58 -15.48
CA LEU A 74 -3.38 -5.67 -16.29
C LEU A 74 -4.34 -6.86 -16.48
N ARG A 75 -5.54 -6.86 -15.87
CA ARG A 75 -6.40 -8.06 -15.83
C ARG A 75 -6.78 -8.56 -17.22
N GLN A 76 -7.15 -7.65 -18.13
CA GLN A 76 -7.55 -8.00 -19.49
C GLN A 76 -6.35 -8.53 -20.30
N VAL A 77 -5.21 -7.84 -20.23
CA VAL A 77 -3.96 -8.26 -20.90
C VAL A 77 -3.48 -9.62 -20.37
N GLN A 78 -3.52 -9.84 -19.06
CA GLN A 78 -3.15 -11.13 -18.44
C GLN A 78 -4.08 -12.26 -18.91
N ALA A 79 -5.38 -12.02 -19.01
CA ALA A 79 -6.31 -13.01 -19.53
C ALA A 79 -6.06 -13.31 -21.01
N ALA A 80 -5.77 -12.30 -21.81
CA ALA A 80 -5.46 -12.42 -23.23
C ALA A 80 -4.15 -13.17 -23.52
N LEU A 81 -3.18 -13.11 -22.62
CA LEU A 81 -1.90 -13.83 -22.75
C LEU A 81 -2.01 -15.34 -22.48
N MET A 82 -2.99 -15.77 -21.68
CA MET A 82 -3.10 -17.16 -21.24
C MET A 82 -3.26 -18.18 -22.38
N PRO A 83 -4.11 -17.97 -23.41
CA PRO A 83 -4.23 -18.89 -24.54
C PRO A 83 -2.91 -19.11 -25.31
N TRP A 84 -1.99 -18.15 -25.24
CA TRP A 84 -0.67 -18.21 -25.87
C TRP A 84 0.40 -18.87 -24.98
N GLY A 85 0.02 -19.35 -23.79
CA GLY A 85 0.97 -19.89 -22.80
C GLY A 85 1.87 -18.83 -22.15
N LEU A 86 1.51 -17.54 -22.28
CA LEU A 86 2.27 -16.41 -21.74
C LEU A 86 1.67 -15.92 -20.43
N SER A 87 2.52 -15.34 -19.56
CA SER A 87 2.10 -14.86 -18.24
C SER A 87 2.95 -13.69 -17.76
N LEU A 88 2.30 -12.74 -17.07
CA LEU A 88 2.95 -11.64 -16.36
C LEU A 88 2.70 -11.72 -14.85
N ARG A 89 2.42 -12.91 -14.30
CA ARG A 89 2.04 -13.09 -12.88
C ARG A 89 3.20 -13.02 -11.88
N ARG A 90 4.44 -13.16 -12.32
CA ARG A 90 5.66 -13.11 -11.47
C ARG A 90 6.65 -12.08 -11.99
N ILE A 91 6.12 -10.92 -12.31
CA ILE A 91 6.84 -9.84 -12.99
C ILE A 91 7.64 -8.96 -12.02
N GLU A 92 7.34 -9.04 -10.73
CA GLU A 92 7.82 -8.14 -9.67
C GLU A 92 9.35 -8.10 -9.57
N ALA A 93 10.00 -9.25 -9.70
CA ALA A 93 11.46 -9.35 -9.58
C ALA A 93 12.19 -8.71 -10.77
N GLN A 94 11.50 -8.54 -11.92
CA GLN A 94 12.11 -8.14 -13.19
C GLN A 94 11.05 -7.76 -14.23
N VAL A 95 10.68 -6.49 -14.21
CA VAL A 95 9.54 -6.00 -14.99
C VAL A 95 9.81 -6.00 -16.49
N LEU A 96 10.88 -5.33 -16.92
CA LEU A 96 11.19 -5.22 -18.35
C LEU A 96 11.55 -6.56 -18.99
N PRO A 97 12.38 -7.45 -18.39
CA PRO A 97 12.66 -8.76 -18.96
C PRO A 97 11.42 -9.62 -19.21
N ASN A 98 10.41 -9.57 -18.34
CA ASN A 98 9.14 -10.27 -18.55
C ASN A 98 8.34 -9.68 -19.73
N LEU A 99 8.25 -8.35 -19.81
CA LEU A 99 7.59 -7.70 -20.95
C LEU A 99 8.34 -7.99 -22.25
N ASP A 100 9.67 -7.92 -22.24
CA ASP A 100 10.54 -8.20 -23.39
C ASP A 100 10.37 -9.63 -23.88
N ALA A 101 10.34 -10.61 -22.98
CA ALA A 101 10.12 -12.00 -23.32
C ALA A 101 8.73 -12.24 -23.95
N ALA A 102 7.68 -11.62 -23.39
CA ALA A 102 6.32 -11.73 -23.92
C ALA A 102 6.19 -11.07 -25.31
N ILE A 103 6.72 -9.85 -25.46
CA ILE A 103 6.71 -9.10 -26.72
C ILE A 103 7.52 -9.83 -27.79
N ALA A 104 8.72 -10.32 -27.47
CA ALA A 104 9.54 -11.07 -28.42
C ALA A 104 8.84 -12.37 -28.88
N THR A 105 8.13 -13.05 -27.97
CA THR A 105 7.40 -14.28 -28.29
C THR A 105 6.19 -14.00 -29.19
N LEU A 106 5.36 -13.02 -28.84
CA LEU A 106 4.24 -12.61 -29.70
C LEU A 106 4.69 -12.03 -31.03
N GLY A 107 5.79 -11.28 -31.04
CA GLY A 107 6.41 -10.76 -32.26
C GLY A 107 6.82 -11.87 -33.22
N ALA A 108 7.40 -12.96 -32.70
CA ALA A 108 7.68 -14.15 -33.51
C ALA A 108 6.41 -14.81 -34.07
N ILE A 109 5.34 -14.90 -33.26
CA ILE A 109 4.03 -15.44 -33.69
C ILE A 109 3.40 -14.58 -34.79
N CYS A 110 3.50 -13.26 -34.66
CA CYS A 110 2.96 -12.30 -35.63
C CYS A 110 3.87 -12.07 -36.84
N GLN A 111 5.05 -12.71 -36.88
CA GLN A 111 6.08 -12.48 -37.92
C GLN A 111 6.48 -11.00 -38.05
N ALA A 112 6.53 -10.29 -36.91
CA ALA A 112 6.96 -8.91 -36.86
C ALA A 112 8.47 -8.79 -37.15
N ASP A 113 8.89 -7.62 -37.63
CA ASP A 113 10.30 -7.31 -37.89
C ASP A 113 11.14 -7.46 -36.60
N PRO A 114 12.14 -8.36 -36.56
CA PRO A 114 12.99 -8.56 -35.39
C PRO A 114 13.69 -7.30 -34.89
N ASP A 115 14.02 -6.35 -35.78
CA ASP A 115 14.70 -5.11 -35.39
C ASP A 115 13.76 -4.11 -34.70
N SER A 116 12.45 -4.29 -34.86
CA SER A 116 11.41 -3.50 -34.18
C SER A 116 11.05 -4.02 -32.78
N LEU A 117 11.56 -5.20 -32.39
CA LEU A 117 11.20 -5.89 -31.16
C LEU A 117 12.31 -5.76 -30.08
N PRO A 118 11.96 -5.78 -28.79
CA PRO A 118 12.94 -5.97 -27.75
C PRO A 118 13.61 -7.34 -27.90
N LYS A 119 14.91 -7.41 -27.59
CA LYS A 119 15.65 -8.67 -27.58
C LYS A 119 15.08 -9.59 -26.51
N ARG A 120 14.91 -10.87 -26.85
CA ARG A 120 14.57 -11.90 -25.88
C ARG A 120 15.70 -12.00 -24.84
N PRO A 121 15.42 -11.85 -23.54
CA PRO A 121 16.45 -11.95 -22.51
C PRO A 121 17.01 -13.37 -22.46
N SER A 122 18.30 -13.49 -22.15
CA SER A 122 18.91 -14.78 -21.82
C SER A 122 18.30 -15.36 -20.53
N VAL A 123 18.43 -16.68 -20.34
CA VAL A 123 17.98 -17.34 -19.10
C VAL A 123 18.66 -16.73 -17.87
N GLU A 124 19.95 -16.38 -17.99
CA GLU A 124 20.68 -15.79 -16.88
C GLU A 124 20.12 -14.43 -16.47
N GLU A 125 19.92 -13.53 -17.45
CA GLU A 125 19.33 -12.20 -17.25
C GLU A 125 17.90 -12.28 -16.72
N PHE A 126 17.12 -13.23 -17.25
CA PHE A 126 15.74 -13.47 -16.84
C PHE A 126 15.60 -14.09 -15.43
N PHE A 127 16.67 -14.42 -14.73
CA PHE A 127 16.54 -14.90 -13.34
C PHE A 127 17.43 -14.12 -12.37
N VAL A 128 18.01 -12.99 -12.79
CA VAL A 128 18.82 -12.14 -11.90
C VAL A 128 17.99 -11.66 -10.71
N GLY A 129 16.74 -11.23 -10.95
CA GLY A 129 15.86 -10.70 -9.90
C GLY A 129 15.57 -11.73 -8.81
N ASP A 130 15.26 -12.97 -9.19
CA ASP A 130 15.02 -14.07 -8.25
C ASP A 130 16.27 -14.40 -7.42
N ARG A 131 17.45 -14.43 -8.04
CA ARG A 131 18.71 -14.67 -7.35
C ARG A 131 18.99 -13.59 -6.31
N LEU A 132 18.85 -12.31 -6.69
CA LEU A 132 19.03 -11.18 -5.78
C LEU A 132 18.01 -11.20 -4.64
N LEU A 133 16.75 -11.54 -4.93
CA LEU A 133 15.71 -11.67 -3.91
C LEU A 133 16.05 -12.75 -2.90
N GLN A 134 16.54 -13.91 -3.36
CA GLN A 134 17.00 -14.98 -2.47
C GLN A 134 18.19 -14.53 -1.62
N GLU A 135 19.23 -13.97 -2.24
CA GLU A 135 20.45 -13.51 -1.57
C GLU A 135 20.12 -12.49 -0.47
N TYR A 136 19.35 -11.45 -0.79
CA TYR A 136 18.99 -10.42 0.20
C TYR A 136 18.02 -10.94 1.27
N THR A 137 17.17 -11.93 0.96
CA THR A 137 16.33 -12.59 1.96
C THR A 137 17.19 -13.37 2.95
N GLU A 138 18.21 -14.08 2.48
CA GLU A 138 19.17 -14.81 3.31
C GLU A 138 20.07 -13.88 4.12
N GLU A 139 20.54 -12.77 3.53
CA GLU A 139 21.28 -11.73 4.24
C GLU A 139 20.45 -11.16 5.40
N LEU A 140 19.19 -10.82 5.14
CA LEU A 140 18.34 -10.14 6.11
C LEU A 140 17.79 -11.09 7.20
N PHE A 141 17.29 -12.26 6.81
CA PHE A 141 16.57 -13.17 7.72
C PHE A 141 17.33 -14.46 8.05
N GLY A 142 18.53 -14.65 7.48
CA GLY A 142 19.28 -15.91 7.57
C GLY A 142 18.69 -17.03 6.71
N ASN A 143 19.34 -18.19 6.73
CA ASN A 143 18.91 -19.36 5.96
C ASN A 143 17.58 -19.95 6.47
N THR A 144 16.90 -20.67 5.58
CA THR A 144 15.69 -21.44 5.87
C THR A 144 16.01 -22.53 6.90
N ARG A 145 15.04 -22.86 7.77
CA ARG A 145 15.15 -24.02 8.67
C ARG A 145 14.24 -25.15 8.22
N ASN A 146 14.62 -26.39 8.50
CA ASN A 146 13.75 -27.56 8.34
C ASN A 146 13.14 -27.70 6.94
N GLN A 147 13.94 -27.43 5.89
CA GLN A 147 13.54 -27.53 4.47
C GLN A 147 12.35 -26.64 4.04
N ARG A 148 11.85 -25.73 4.87
CA ARG A 148 10.80 -24.79 4.45
C ARG A 148 11.38 -23.73 3.52
N GLN A 149 10.64 -23.30 2.50
CA GLN A 149 11.10 -22.24 1.60
C GLN A 149 10.87 -20.82 2.17
N VAL A 150 9.93 -20.65 3.11
CA VAL A 150 9.45 -19.35 3.56
C VAL A 150 10.05 -18.89 4.90
N ARG A 151 10.09 -17.57 5.14
CA ARG A 151 10.37 -16.97 6.47
C ARG A 151 9.05 -16.65 7.18
N ILE A 152 9.04 -16.71 8.50
CA ILE A 152 7.85 -16.47 9.33
C ILE A 152 8.04 -15.17 10.10
N ILE A 153 7.10 -14.26 9.95
CA ILE A 153 6.99 -13.02 10.73
C ILE A 153 5.82 -13.18 11.71
N VAL A 154 6.05 -12.95 13.01
CA VAL A 154 5.01 -13.06 14.05
C VAL A 154 4.78 -11.70 14.68
N THR A 155 3.54 -11.22 14.70
CA THR A 155 3.19 -10.01 15.48
C THR A 155 3.17 -10.38 16.96
N LEU A 156 3.95 -9.67 17.78
CA LEU A 156 3.96 -9.90 19.22
C LEU A 156 2.72 -9.29 19.86
N PRO A 157 2.01 -10.03 20.72
CA PRO A 157 0.96 -9.46 21.55
C PRO A 157 1.58 -8.77 22.78
N THR A 158 0.86 -7.85 23.43
CA THR A 158 1.29 -7.13 24.64
C THR A 158 1.94 -8.02 25.71
N PRO A 159 1.41 -9.24 26.02
CA PRO A 159 2.03 -10.14 27.01
C PRO A 159 3.47 -10.57 26.67
N ALA A 160 3.94 -10.45 25.43
CA ALA A 160 5.33 -10.73 25.07
C ALA A 160 6.33 -9.78 25.75
N ALA A 161 5.87 -8.64 26.28
CA ALA A 161 6.70 -7.74 27.08
C ALA A 161 7.09 -8.35 28.43
N SER A 162 6.21 -9.12 29.07
CA SER A 162 6.44 -9.71 30.39
C SER A 162 6.64 -11.23 30.38
N ASN A 163 6.24 -11.92 29.31
CA ASN A 163 6.37 -13.37 29.17
C ASN A 163 7.54 -13.74 28.23
N TYR A 164 8.73 -13.91 28.81
CA TYR A 164 9.92 -14.35 28.08
C TYR A 164 9.74 -15.71 27.40
N GLU A 165 9.11 -16.67 28.09
CA GLU A 165 8.90 -18.03 27.57
C GLU A 165 8.09 -18.05 26.28
N LEU A 166 7.09 -17.17 26.15
CA LEU A 166 6.34 -17.00 24.90
C LEU A 166 7.29 -16.65 23.74
N VAL A 167 8.15 -15.64 23.94
CA VAL A 167 9.08 -15.16 22.91
C VAL A 167 10.11 -16.24 22.56
N ARG A 168 10.68 -16.91 23.57
CA ARG A 168 11.63 -18.01 23.39
C ARG A 168 11.03 -19.14 22.56
N ASN A 169 9.82 -19.59 22.92
CA ASN A 169 9.11 -20.65 22.21
C ASN A 169 8.82 -20.30 20.74
N LEU A 170 8.44 -19.04 20.46
CA LEU A 170 8.23 -18.58 19.08
C LEU A 170 9.50 -18.69 18.23
N ILE A 171 10.65 -18.27 18.78
CA ILE A 171 11.94 -18.31 18.08
C ILE A 171 12.40 -19.76 17.87
N GLN A 172 12.26 -20.62 18.88
CA GLN A 172 12.58 -22.05 18.78
C GLN A 172 11.74 -22.75 17.70
N ARG A 173 10.45 -22.41 17.59
CA ARG A 173 9.54 -22.96 16.58
C ARG A 173 9.75 -22.41 15.17
N GLY A 174 10.67 -21.46 14.98
CA GLY A 174 11.08 -21.00 13.66
C GLY A 174 10.66 -19.57 13.27
N CYS A 175 10.25 -18.74 14.24
CA CYS A 175 10.06 -17.31 13.98
C CYS A 175 11.38 -16.64 13.52
N ASN A 176 11.36 -16.00 12.35
CA ASN A 176 12.53 -15.31 11.77
C ASN A 176 12.53 -13.82 12.06
N CYS A 177 11.35 -13.25 12.23
CA CYS A 177 11.16 -11.84 12.52
C CYS A 177 9.95 -11.67 13.42
N VAL A 178 10.06 -10.83 14.43
CA VAL A 178 8.90 -10.39 15.20
C VAL A 178 8.48 -9.01 14.72
N ARG A 179 7.18 -8.79 14.61
CA ARG A 179 6.57 -7.49 14.32
C ARG A 179 6.04 -6.89 15.62
N ILE A 180 6.48 -5.67 15.94
CA ILE A 180 5.93 -4.86 17.03
C ILE A 180 5.06 -3.79 16.39
N ASN A 181 3.75 -3.86 16.62
CA ASN A 181 2.79 -2.90 16.09
C ASN A 181 2.73 -1.67 17.01
N CYS A 182 3.41 -0.59 16.60
CA CYS A 182 3.52 0.63 17.38
C CYS A 182 2.25 1.50 17.33
N ALA A 183 1.17 1.05 16.68
CA ALA A 183 -0.15 1.64 16.84
C ALA A 183 -0.79 1.33 18.21
N HIS A 184 -0.22 0.37 18.94
CA HIS A 184 -0.65 -0.08 20.26
C HIS A 184 0.54 -0.14 21.21
N ASP A 185 0.27 -0.34 22.49
CA ASP A 185 1.27 -0.44 23.55
C ASP A 185 2.13 0.83 23.70
N THR A 186 3.14 0.75 24.56
CA THR A 186 3.99 1.87 24.98
C THR A 186 5.46 1.60 24.70
N VAL A 187 6.28 2.66 24.75
CA VAL A 187 7.75 2.56 24.61
C VAL A 187 8.35 1.56 25.58
N ASN A 188 7.82 1.46 26.80
CA ASN A 188 8.28 0.51 27.82
C ASN A 188 7.98 -0.94 27.40
N GLU A 189 6.77 -1.21 26.91
CA GLU A 189 6.37 -2.54 26.43
C GLU A 189 7.18 -2.95 25.19
N TRP A 190 7.34 -2.06 24.21
CA TRP A 190 8.15 -2.33 23.03
C TRP A 190 9.61 -2.63 23.39
N SER A 191 10.19 -1.85 24.32
CA SER A 191 11.56 -2.06 24.80
C SER A 191 11.73 -3.41 25.50
N ALA A 192 10.76 -3.81 26.32
CA ALA A 192 10.76 -5.10 26.98
C ALA A 192 10.61 -6.26 25.98
N MET A 193 9.73 -6.14 24.97
CA MET A 193 9.62 -7.12 23.88
C MET A 193 10.95 -7.28 23.14
N ILE A 194 11.61 -6.17 22.78
CA ILE A 194 12.91 -6.18 22.11
C ILE A 194 13.97 -6.88 22.98
N ALA A 195 14.00 -6.59 24.28
CA ALA A 195 14.92 -7.23 25.21
C ALA A 195 14.70 -8.75 25.26
N ASN A 196 13.45 -9.20 25.38
CA ASN A 196 13.10 -10.62 25.38
C ASN A 196 13.51 -11.32 24.08
N VAL A 197 13.30 -10.68 22.92
CA VAL A 197 13.68 -11.23 21.61
C VAL A 197 15.19 -11.39 21.49
N ARG A 198 15.96 -10.39 21.94
CA ARG A 198 17.43 -10.44 21.92
C ARG A 198 17.96 -11.53 22.85
N LEU A 199 17.43 -11.62 24.07
CA LEU A 199 17.80 -12.65 25.04
C LEU A 199 17.51 -14.06 24.47
N ALA A 200 16.31 -14.28 23.94
CA ALA A 200 15.92 -15.55 23.36
C ALA A 200 16.76 -15.91 22.13
N ALA A 201 17.11 -14.95 21.28
CA ALA A 201 17.98 -15.19 20.12
C ALA A 201 19.40 -15.64 20.54
N ILE A 202 19.93 -15.09 21.64
CA ILE A 202 21.22 -15.50 22.22
C ILE A 202 21.11 -16.92 22.80
N GLU A 203 20.14 -17.17 23.68
CA GLU A 203 19.97 -18.45 24.36
C GLU A 203 19.75 -19.62 23.38
N THR A 204 18.96 -19.39 22.33
CA THR A 204 18.60 -20.44 21.37
C THR A 204 19.60 -20.58 20.22
N GLY A 205 20.56 -19.65 20.09
CA GLY A 205 21.46 -19.57 18.93
C GLY A 205 20.76 -19.20 17.62
N TYR A 206 19.49 -18.79 17.67
CA TYR A 206 18.66 -18.56 16.50
C TYR A 206 18.49 -17.06 16.21
N ARG A 207 18.84 -16.65 14.98
CA ARG A 207 18.59 -15.28 14.51
C ARG A 207 17.08 -14.98 14.46
N CYS A 208 16.69 -13.85 15.04
CA CYS A 208 15.36 -13.26 14.92
C CYS A 208 15.47 -11.74 14.78
N LYS A 209 14.89 -11.16 13.72
CA LYS A 209 14.83 -9.71 13.51
C LYS A 209 13.65 -9.09 14.25
N VAL A 210 13.74 -7.79 14.53
CA VAL A 210 12.61 -7.00 15.03
C VAL A 210 12.20 -6.02 13.94
N LEU A 211 10.94 -6.10 13.51
CA LEU A 211 10.28 -5.16 12.63
C LEU A 211 9.41 -4.23 13.48
N MET A 212 9.80 -2.96 13.55
CA MET A 212 8.98 -1.90 14.15
C MET A 212 7.98 -1.43 13.11
N ASP A 213 6.71 -1.81 13.27
CA ASP A 213 5.62 -1.36 12.40
C ASP A 213 5.00 -0.09 12.99
N LEU A 214 5.28 1.04 12.36
CA LEU A 214 4.82 2.34 12.82
C LEU A 214 3.32 2.49 12.52
N GLY A 215 2.54 2.97 13.49
CA GLY A 215 1.08 3.11 13.34
C GLY A 215 0.61 4.06 12.24
N GLY A 216 1.54 4.82 11.63
CA GLY A 216 1.29 5.75 10.53
C GLY A 216 0.41 6.94 10.94
N SER A 217 0.30 7.90 10.04
CA SER A 217 -0.62 9.03 10.14
C SER A 217 -2.04 8.61 9.72
N LYS A 218 -2.64 7.64 10.41
CA LYS A 218 -4.02 7.20 10.09
C LYS A 218 -5.03 8.17 10.72
N PRO A 219 -5.80 8.94 9.94
CA PRO A 219 -6.84 9.79 10.49
C PRO A 219 -7.91 8.91 11.15
N ARG A 220 -8.35 9.29 12.34
CA ARG A 220 -9.37 8.59 13.10
C ARG A 220 -10.46 9.55 13.51
N ILE A 221 -11.65 9.01 13.67
CA ILE A 221 -12.74 9.75 14.29
C ILE A 221 -12.49 9.80 15.81
N GLY A 222 -12.53 11.00 16.37
CA GLY A 222 -12.37 11.26 17.79
C GLY A 222 -13.69 11.19 18.54
N MET A 223 -13.94 12.18 19.38
CA MET A 223 -15.21 12.35 20.08
C MET A 223 -16.31 12.70 19.06
N ALA A 224 -17.49 12.14 19.26
CA ALA A 224 -18.68 12.42 18.48
C ALA A 224 -19.85 12.81 19.38
N ILE A 225 -20.61 13.82 18.95
CA ILE A 225 -21.84 14.30 19.60
C ILE A 225 -22.98 14.16 18.60
N ALA A 226 -24.08 13.56 19.05
CA ALA A 226 -25.30 13.44 18.27
C ALA A 226 -26.26 14.60 18.59
N PRO A 227 -27.08 15.04 17.62
CA PRO A 227 -28.06 16.09 17.87
C PRO A 227 -29.20 15.62 18.78
N GLN A 228 -29.55 14.34 18.72
CA GLN A 228 -30.62 13.74 19.50
C GLN A 228 -30.27 12.30 19.93
N SER A 229 -30.96 11.80 20.95
CA SER A 229 -30.95 10.38 21.31
C SER A 229 -32.09 9.65 20.57
N PRO A 230 -31.88 8.43 20.03
CA PRO A 230 -30.65 7.63 20.11
C PRO A 230 -29.56 8.11 19.14
N GLN A 231 -28.29 7.94 19.54
CA GLN A 231 -27.10 8.31 18.75
C GLN A 231 -26.89 7.35 17.56
N ARG A 232 -27.79 7.39 16.57
CA ARG A 232 -27.71 6.59 15.34
C ARG A 232 -27.73 7.50 14.13
N ILE A 233 -26.84 7.21 13.18
CA ILE A 233 -26.76 7.90 11.90
C ILE A 233 -27.32 7.01 10.79
N TYR A 234 -28.08 7.62 9.89
CA TYR A 234 -28.79 6.98 8.79
C TYR A 234 -28.30 7.54 7.45
N ARG A 235 -28.61 6.82 6.37
CA ARG A 235 -28.36 7.31 5.01
C ARG A 235 -29.18 8.59 4.77
N GLY A 236 -28.52 9.62 4.25
CA GLY A 236 -29.10 10.94 4.03
C GLY A 236 -28.80 11.94 5.14
N ASP A 237 -28.42 11.48 6.34
CA ASP A 237 -28.05 12.36 7.45
C ASP A 237 -26.76 13.13 7.14
N CYS A 238 -26.54 14.20 7.90
CA CYS A 238 -25.34 15.00 7.83
C CYS A 238 -24.47 14.79 9.08
N ILE A 239 -23.15 14.79 8.90
CA ILE A 239 -22.15 14.85 9.95
C ILE A 239 -21.13 15.94 9.64
N LEU A 240 -20.94 16.86 10.57
CA LEU A 240 -19.85 17.82 10.54
C LEU A 240 -18.60 17.17 11.13
N LEU A 241 -17.61 16.90 10.30
CA LEU A 241 -16.30 16.44 10.73
C LEU A 241 -15.42 17.65 11.03
N THR A 242 -15.19 17.92 12.31
CA THR A 242 -14.56 19.14 12.84
C THR A 242 -13.06 18.98 13.02
N ARG A 243 -12.33 20.11 12.97
CA ARG A 243 -10.91 20.18 13.33
C ARG A 243 -10.67 20.03 14.84
N ASN A 244 -11.52 20.70 15.62
CA ASN A 244 -11.45 20.74 17.08
C ASN A 244 -12.50 19.81 17.70
N LEU A 245 -12.45 19.63 19.02
CA LEU A 245 -13.48 18.87 19.73
C LEU A 245 -14.89 19.42 19.41
N PRO A 246 -15.89 18.55 19.21
CA PRO A 246 -17.24 18.99 18.92
C PRO A 246 -17.78 19.87 20.06
N THR A 247 -18.52 20.92 19.72
CA THR A 247 -19.17 21.80 20.71
C THR A 247 -20.67 21.58 20.69
N THR A 248 -21.30 21.65 21.86
CA THR A 248 -22.77 21.49 22.04
C THR A 248 -23.58 22.69 21.56
N ILE A 249 -22.93 23.73 21.03
CA ILE A 249 -23.53 25.05 20.81
C ILE A 249 -24.45 25.08 19.57
N CYS A 250 -24.35 24.09 18.68
CA CYS A 250 -25.15 24.05 17.45
C CYS A 250 -25.26 22.59 16.99
N SER A 251 -26.44 21.97 16.84
CA SER A 251 -26.48 20.67 16.15
C SER A 251 -27.88 20.26 15.70
N ASP A 252 -28.28 20.68 14.50
CA ASP A 252 -29.30 19.96 13.72
C ASP A 252 -28.71 18.66 13.07
N CYS A 253 -27.41 18.41 13.26
CA CYS A 253 -26.68 17.29 12.64
C CYS A 253 -25.62 16.69 13.59
N PHE A 254 -25.07 15.53 13.24
CA PHE A 254 -23.98 14.92 13.99
C PHE A 254 -22.72 15.77 13.91
N GLN A 255 -21.90 15.75 14.96
CA GLN A 255 -20.56 16.31 14.93
C GLN A 255 -19.54 15.28 15.41
N ALA A 256 -18.37 15.23 14.78
CA ALA A 256 -17.25 14.44 15.28
C ALA A 256 -15.93 15.11 14.93
N ASN A 257 -14.91 15.03 15.79
CA ASN A 257 -13.60 15.58 15.43
C ASN A 257 -12.72 14.58 14.68
N CYS A 258 -11.86 15.09 13.80
CA CYS A 258 -10.80 14.31 13.18
C CYS A 258 -9.54 14.32 14.06
N SER A 259 -8.90 13.17 14.26
CA SER A 259 -7.62 13.07 14.98
C SER A 259 -6.44 13.67 14.21
N LEU A 260 -6.61 13.88 12.91
CA LEU A 260 -5.61 14.47 12.02
C LEU A 260 -6.28 15.56 11.17
N PRO A 261 -6.45 16.77 11.72
CA PRO A 261 -7.26 17.81 11.11
C PRO A 261 -6.67 18.37 9.81
N GLU A 262 -5.36 18.29 9.59
CA GLU A 262 -4.70 18.74 8.34
C GLU A 262 -5.16 17.96 7.08
N VAL A 263 -5.82 16.82 7.28
CA VAL A 263 -6.40 16.03 6.20
C VAL A 263 -7.62 16.74 5.61
N LEU A 264 -8.35 17.49 6.44
CA LEU A 264 -9.58 18.17 6.06
C LEU A 264 -9.32 19.29 5.05
N ASP A 265 -8.14 19.92 5.12
CA ASP A 265 -7.70 20.97 4.19
C ASP A 265 -7.47 20.48 2.76
N GLN A 266 -7.36 19.16 2.58
CA GLN A 266 -7.04 18.53 1.29
C GLN A 266 -8.30 17.98 0.61
N LEU A 267 -9.43 17.96 1.31
CA LEU A 267 -10.69 17.44 0.81
C LEU A 267 -11.34 18.42 -0.16
N LYS A 268 -12.01 17.86 -1.17
CA LYS A 268 -12.81 18.61 -2.15
C LYS A 268 -14.26 18.18 -2.04
N VAL A 269 -15.17 19.11 -2.35
CA VAL A 269 -16.59 18.79 -2.49
C VAL A 269 -16.77 17.64 -3.47
N GLY A 270 -17.61 16.66 -3.11
CA GLY A 270 -17.82 15.44 -3.86
C GLY A 270 -16.89 14.27 -3.50
N ALA A 271 -15.82 14.49 -2.74
CA ALA A 271 -14.91 13.41 -2.35
C ALA A 271 -15.59 12.40 -1.40
N THR A 272 -15.25 11.12 -1.55
CA THR A 272 -15.79 10.05 -0.69
C THR A 272 -15.02 9.97 0.62
N VAL A 273 -15.75 9.71 1.71
CA VAL A 273 -15.20 9.47 3.06
C VAL A 273 -15.77 8.17 3.60
N TRP A 274 -14.89 7.26 4.02
CA TRP A 274 -15.27 6.00 4.67
C TRP A 274 -14.88 6.00 6.14
N ILE A 275 -15.80 5.58 7.00
CA ILE A 275 -15.62 5.49 8.46
C ILE A 275 -15.74 4.02 8.87
N ASP A 276 -14.87 3.60 9.80
CA ASP A 276 -14.86 2.25 10.39
C ASP A 276 -14.79 1.14 9.34
N ASP A 277 -13.68 1.15 8.59
CA ASP A 277 -13.32 0.14 7.59
C ASP A 277 -14.43 -0.07 6.53
N GLY A 278 -15.16 1.00 6.19
CA GLY A 278 -16.20 1.01 5.16
C GLY A 278 -17.63 0.81 5.68
N SER A 279 -17.81 0.66 6.99
CA SER A 279 -19.13 0.44 7.60
C SER A 279 -20.09 1.63 7.45
N ILE A 280 -19.54 2.84 7.34
CA ILE A 280 -20.29 4.07 7.04
C ILE A 280 -19.59 4.78 5.89
N GLY A 281 -20.34 5.12 4.85
CA GLY A 281 -19.87 5.90 3.71
C GLY A 281 -20.53 7.26 3.68
N ALA A 282 -19.76 8.28 3.34
CA ALA A 282 -20.21 9.65 3.23
C ALA A 282 -19.55 10.34 2.04
N GLN A 283 -20.10 11.48 1.65
CA GLN A 283 -19.57 12.34 0.61
C GLN A 283 -19.44 13.77 1.16
N VAL A 284 -18.34 14.45 0.82
CA VAL A 284 -18.14 15.86 1.18
C VAL A 284 -19.19 16.70 0.47
N GLU A 285 -20.09 17.31 1.23
CA GLU A 285 -21.15 18.18 0.73
C GLU A 285 -20.67 19.63 0.66
N SER A 286 -19.99 20.11 1.70
CA SER A 286 -19.43 21.46 1.73
C SER A 286 -18.21 21.55 2.66
N LEU A 287 -17.36 22.55 2.40
CA LEU A 287 -16.23 22.90 3.25
C LEU A 287 -16.65 24.04 4.17
N THR A 288 -16.32 23.96 5.46
CA THR A 288 -16.63 25.00 6.46
C THR A 288 -15.34 25.49 7.12
N PRO A 289 -15.34 26.68 7.77
CA PRO A 289 -14.18 27.12 8.54
C PRO A 289 -13.77 26.12 9.63
N ASP A 290 -14.76 25.46 10.25
CA ASP A 290 -14.57 24.54 11.36
C ASP A 290 -14.24 23.10 10.95
N GLY A 291 -14.39 22.75 9.66
CA GLY A 291 -14.17 21.40 9.16
C GLY A 291 -14.84 21.13 7.82
N VAL A 292 -15.49 19.96 7.70
CA VAL A 292 -16.20 19.55 6.48
C VAL A 292 -17.56 18.96 6.80
N MET A 293 -18.58 19.38 6.05
CA MET A 293 -19.91 18.79 6.12
C MET A 293 -19.96 17.56 5.23
N LEU A 294 -20.33 16.43 5.80
CA LEU A 294 -20.44 15.16 5.10
C LEU A 294 -21.89 14.71 5.06
N ARG A 295 -22.35 14.28 3.89
CA ARG A 295 -23.65 13.63 3.71
C ARG A 295 -23.47 12.13 3.68
N ILE A 296 -24.21 11.40 4.50
CA ILE A 296 -24.11 9.94 4.59
C ILE A 296 -24.73 9.29 3.35
N THR A 297 -23.89 8.57 2.61
CA THR A 297 -24.29 7.83 1.40
C THR A 297 -24.53 6.35 1.70
N HIS A 298 -23.88 5.80 2.74
CA HIS A 298 -23.99 4.41 3.15
C HIS A 298 -24.01 4.27 4.69
N ALA A 299 -25.00 3.54 5.21
CA ALA A 299 -25.10 3.15 6.62
C ALA A 299 -26.01 1.91 6.75
N ASN A 300 -26.00 1.25 7.92
CA ASN A 300 -26.91 0.13 8.19
C ASN A 300 -28.38 0.58 8.16
N LEU A 301 -29.30 -0.27 7.69
CA LEU A 301 -30.75 -0.02 7.68
C LEU A 301 -31.30 0.33 9.07
N LYS A 302 -30.74 -0.23 10.13
CA LYS A 302 -31.12 0.08 11.52
C LYS A 302 -30.43 1.34 12.06
N GLY A 303 -29.68 2.07 11.24
CA GLY A 303 -28.78 3.13 11.64
C GLY A 303 -27.47 2.59 12.23
N SER A 304 -26.38 3.34 12.07
CA SER A 304 -25.06 3.01 12.60
C SER A 304 -24.72 3.91 13.79
N LYS A 305 -24.01 3.38 14.80
CA LYS A 305 -23.39 4.24 15.82
C LYS A 305 -22.12 4.83 15.24
N ILE A 306 -21.85 6.10 15.54
CA ILE A 306 -20.54 6.69 15.24
C ILE A 306 -19.53 6.09 16.21
N PRO A 307 -18.54 5.33 15.73
CA PRO A 307 -17.65 4.59 16.62
C PRO A 307 -16.47 5.47 17.05
N HIS A 308 -15.97 5.32 18.28
CA HIS A 308 -14.83 6.09 18.79
C HIS A 308 -13.49 5.48 18.34
N GLN A 309 -12.51 6.31 17.98
CA GLN A 309 -11.14 5.92 17.58
C GLN A 309 -11.03 5.01 16.34
N LYS A 310 -12.09 4.93 15.52
CA LYS A 310 -12.06 4.17 14.26
C LYS A 310 -11.46 4.97 13.12
N GLY A 311 -10.95 4.26 12.11
CA GLY A 311 -10.27 4.86 10.96
C GLY A 311 -11.21 5.66 10.07
N LEU A 312 -10.68 6.75 9.52
CA LEU A 312 -11.24 7.51 8.40
C LEU A 312 -10.38 7.25 7.16
N ASN A 313 -10.99 6.94 6.03
CA ASN A 313 -10.31 6.75 4.75
C ASN A 313 -10.89 7.70 3.69
N PHE A 314 -10.00 8.27 2.87
CA PHE A 314 -10.32 9.27 1.85
C PHE A 314 -9.79 8.80 0.48
N PRO A 315 -10.46 7.84 -0.19
CA PRO A 315 -9.93 7.17 -1.38
C PRO A 315 -9.71 8.11 -2.57
N ASP A 316 -10.47 9.19 -2.68
CA ASP A 316 -10.42 10.12 -3.81
C ASP A 316 -9.48 11.31 -3.55
N THR A 317 -8.71 11.29 -2.47
CA THR A 317 -7.86 12.41 -2.05
C THR A 317 -6.41 12.00 -1.92
N ASP A 318 -5.53 12.69 -2.65
CA ASP A 318 -4.09 12.57 -2.49
C ASP A 318 -3.67 13.23 -1.18
N LEU A 319 -3.57 12.42 -0.13
CA LEU A 319 -3.19 12.88 1.20
C LEU A 319 -1.68 13.11 1.29
N LEU A 320 -1.27 14.38 1.30
CA LEU A 320 0.09 14.83 1.59
C LEU A 320 0.34 14.81 3.10
N LEU A 321 0.38 13.60 3.68
CA LEU A 321 0.72 13.42 5.09
C LEU A 321 2.22 13.25 5.26
N ARG A 322 2.76 13.83 6.34
CA ARG A 322 4.14 13.54 6.73
C ARG A 322 4.23 12.06 7.11
N GLY A 323 5.11 11.31 6.43
CA GLY A 323 5.27 9.86 6.63
C GLY A 323 5.70 9.47 8.04
N CYS A 324 6.32 10.39 8.78
CA CYS A 324 6.59 10.27 10.21
C CYS A 324 6.01 11.50 10.92
N LEU A 325 4.87 11.34 11.59
CA LEU A 325 4.40 12.35 12.54
C LEU A 325 5.28 12.27 13.79
N LYS A 326 5.70 13.42 14.32
CA LYS A 326 6.18 13.47 15.70
C LYS A 326 5.00 13.03 16.58
N SER A 327 5.16 11.98 17.37
CA SER A 327 4.20 11.71 18.44
C SER A 327 4.08 13.01 19.24
N PRO A 328 2.88 13.55 19.48
CA PRO A 328 2.74 14.64 20.43
C PRO A 328 3.35 14.13 21.73
N SER A 329 4.39 14.82 22.18
CA SER A 329 4.99 14.61 23.49
C SER A 329 3.87 14.60 24.52
N ARG A 330 3.67 13.45 25.16
CA ARG A 330 2.99 13.40 26.46
C ARG A 330 3.94 13.92 27.51
#